data_AF-A0A6J3C7Q5-F1
#
_entry.id   AF-A0A6J3C7Q5-F1
#
_cell.length_a   1.000
_cell.length_b   1.000
_cell.length_c   1.000
_cell.angle_alpha   90.00
_cell.angle_beta   90.00
_cell.angle_gamma   90.00
#
_symmetry.space_group_name_H-M   'P 1'
#
loop_
_entity.id
_entity.type
_entity.pdbx_description
1 polymer ?
#
loop_
_entity_poly.entity_id
_entity_poly.type
_entity_poly.pdbx_seq_one_letter_code
_entity_poly.pdbx_strand_id
1 'polypeptide(L)'
;MSQIYTRTGDKIQDEKILLPFTYIQQVPGKQIRTKLTSAFNYWLKVSDEKLRAVGEIVQMLHNSSLLIDDIQDNSILRRGIPVAHSIYGVASTINAANYVLIIALEKSLQLGHPMATAVYTEQLLELHRGQGMEIYWRDNFQCPSEEEYKEMTIKSKACFVL
;
A
#
# COMPACT_ATOMS: atom_id res chain seq x y z
N MET A 1 -15.68 -8.10 3.31
CA MET A 1 -14.22 -7.95 3.29
C MET A 1 -13.71 -8.77 2.11
N SER A 2 -12.97 -8.17 1.18
CA SER A 2 -12.34 -8.92 0.10
C SER A 2 -11.26 -9.79 0.71
N GLN A 3 -11.45 -11.10 0.70
CA GLN A 3 -10.42 -12.03 1.14
C GLN A 3 -9.27 -11.97 0.13
N ILE A 4 -8.06 -11.70 0.63
CA ILE A 4 -6.84 -11.72 -0.16
C ILE A 4 -6.47 -13.18 -0.35
N TYR A 5 -6.58 -13.65 -1.59
CA TYR A 5 -6.24 -15.00 -1.96
C TYR A 5 -5.24 -14.98 -3.09
N THR A 6 -4.22 -15.82 -2.99
CA THR A 6 -3.37 -16.15 -4.13
C THR A 6 -4.04 -17.22 -4.99
N ARG A 7 -3.74 -17.24 -6.30
CA ARG A 7 -4.34 -18.22 -7.21
C ARG A 7 -3.86 -19.65 -6.97
N THR A 8 -2.66 -19.82 -6.42
CA THR A 8 -1.95 -21.10 -6.37
C THR A 8 -1.58 -21.56 -4.96
N GLY A 9 -1.91 -20.77 -3.92
CA GLY A 9 -1.56 -21.04 -2.53
C GLY A 9 -2.58 -21.86 -1.73
N ASP A 10 -2.11 -22.42 -0.62
CA ASP A 10 -2.96 -23.02 0.40
C ASP A 10 -3.61 -21.90 1.23
N LYS A 11 -4.94 -21.77 1.13
CA LYS A 11 -5.72 -20.73 1.82
C LYS A 11 -5.47 -20.69 3.32
N ILE A 12 -5.27 -21.85 3.97
CA ILE A 12 -5.05 -21.92 5.41
C ILE A 12 -3.66 -21.36 5.76
N GLN A 13 -2.68 -21.53 4.89
CA GLN A 13 -1.35 -20.96 5.06
C GLN A 13 -1.36 -19.45 4.80
N ASP A 14 -2.02 -19.02 3.71
CA ASP A 14 -2.18 -17.62 3.37
C ASP A 14 -2.86 -16.85 4.52
N GLU A 15 -3.93 -17.40 5.10
CA GLU A 15 -4.62 -16.80 6.26
C GLU A 15 -3.68 -16.58 7.45
N LYS A 16 -2.78 -17.53 7.74
CA LYS A 16 -1.81 -17.40 8.84
C LYS A 16 -0.79 -16.30 8.60
N ILE A 17 -0.22 -16.25 7.40
CA ILE A 17 0.83 -15.27 7.08
C ILE A 17 0.26 -13.87 6.82
N LEU A 18 -1.05 -13.75 6.55
CA LEU A 18 -1.74 -12.48 6.35
C LEU A 18 -2.35 -11.88 7.62
N LEU A 19 -2.22 -12.52 8.78
CA LEU A 19 -2.76 -11.99 10.05
C LEU A 19 -2.36 -10.53 10.34
N PRO A 20 -1.09 -10.09 10.16
CA PRO A 20 -0.73 -8.68 10.36
C PRO A 20 -1.47 -7.72 9.42
N PHE A 21 -1.73 -8.17 8.19
CA PHE A 21 -2.44 -7.40 7.18
C PHE A 21 -3.95 -7.35 7.44
N THR A 22 -4.56 -8.47 7.81
CA THR A 22 -5.98 -8.49 8.20
C THR A 22 -6.23 -7.61 9.43
N TYR A 23 -5.28 -7.58 10.37
CA TYR A 23 -5.36 -6.71 11.55
C TYR A 23 -5.45 -5.22 11.18
N ILE A 24 -4.58 -4.70 10.31
CA ILE A 24 -4.63 -3.28 9.93
C ILE A 24 -5.91 -2.92 9.15
N GLN A 25 -6.54 -3.89 8.47
CA GLN A 25 -7.83 -3.69 7.80
C GLN A 25 -9.01 -3.51 8.76
N GLN A 26 -8.90 -3.97 10.01
CA GLN A 26 -9.97 -3.85 11.00
C GLN A 26 -10.23 -2.39 11.38
N VAL A 27 -9.27 -1.50 11.16
CA VAL A 27 -9.44 -0.08 11.43
C VAL A 27 -9.94 0.63 10.18
N PRO A 28 -11.19 1.09 10.14
CA PRO A 28 -11.71 1.81 8.99
C PRO A 28 -10.91 3.11 8.77
N GLY A 29 -10.41 3.30 7.54
CA GLY A 29 -9.82 4.57 7.13
C GLY A 29 -10.91 5.58 6.75
N LYS A 30 -10.50 6.82 6.44
CA LYS A 30 -11.42 7.88 6.01
C LYS A 30 -12.08 7.65 4.62
N GLN A 31 -11.80 6.51 3.98
CA GLN A 31 -12.28 6.13 2.63
C GLN A 31 -12.13 7.22 1.56
N ILE A 32 -11.14 8.10 1.71
CA ILE A 32 -10.90 9.24 0.80
C ILE A 32 -10.58 8.74 -0.62
N ARG A 33 -9.81 7.66 -0.74
CA ARG A 33 -9.45 7.04 -2.02
C ARG A 33 -10.67 6.57 -2.81
N THR A 34 -11.59 5.84 -2.19
CA THR A 34 -12.81 5.37 -2.86
C THR A 34 -13.61 6.55 -3.44
N LYS A 35 -13.73 7.65 -2.68
CA LYS A 35 -14.41 8.86 -3.16
C LYS A 35 -13.68 9.52 -4.33
N LEU A 36 -12.34 9.61 -4.27
CA LEU A 36 -11.52 10.10 -5.37
C LEU A 36 -11.68 9.24 -6.62
N THR A 37 -11.52 7.92 -6.51
CA THR A 37 -11.69 6.98 -7.61
C THR A 37 -13.07 7.14 -8.26
N SER A 38 -14.14 7.26 -7.47
CA SER A 38 -15.49 7.53 -8.00
C SER A 38 -15.60 8.90 -8.69
N ALA A 39 -14.98 9.94 -8.13
CA ALA A 39 -14.98 11.27 -8.73
C ALA A 39 -14.22 11.30 -10.07
N PHE A 40 -13.05 10.67 -10.16
CA PHE A 40 -12.31 10.55 -11.41
C PHE A 40 -13.05 9.71 -12.45
N ASN A 41 -13.79 8.68 -12.01
CA ASN A 41 -14.58 7.86 -12.91
C ASN A 41 -15.74 8.64 -13.59
N TYR A 42 -16.12 9.80 -13.04
CA TYR A 42 -17.04 10.71 -13.74
C TYR A 42 -16.53 11.08 -15.14
N TRP A 43 -15.21 11.29 -15.29
CA TRP A 43 -14.57 11.62 -16.57
C TRP A 43 -14.04 10.38 -17.30
N LEU A 44 -13.42 9.44 -16.57
CA LEU A 44 -12.72 8.30 -17.17
C LEU A 44 -13.65 7.21 -17.73
N LYS A 45 -14.90 7.14 -17.23
CA LYS A 45 -15.93 6.20 -17.68
C LYS A 45 -15.45 4.74 -17.75
N VAL A 46 -14.65 4.32 -16.77
CA VAL A 46 -14.18 2.94 -16.61
C VAL A 46 -15.32 2.07 -16.10
N SER A 47 -15.38 0.82 -16.55
CA SER A 47 -16.37 -0.16 -16.06
C SER A 47 -16.21 -0.43 -14.56
N ASP A 48 -17.32 -0.65 -13.86
CA ASP A 48 -17.34 -0.90 -12.41
C ASP A 48 -16.46 -2.10 -12.01
N GLU A 49 -16.39 -3.12 -12.88
CA GLU A 49 -15.52 -4.28 -12.67
C GLU A 49 -14.04 -3.88 -12.59
N LYS A 50 -13.55 -3.12 -13.59
CA LYS A 50 -12.16 -2.64 -13.63
C LYS A 50 -11.90 -1.64 -12.53
N LEU A 51 -12.86 -0.76 -12.23
CA LEU A 51 -12.75 0.21 -11.16
C LEU A 51 -12.59 -0.47 -9.79
N ARG A 52 -13.37 -1.52 -9.53
CA ARG A 52 -13.25 -2.33 -8.32
C ARG A 52 -11.91 -3.05 -8.24
N ALA A 53 -11.46 -3.64 -9.34
CA ALA A 53 -10.17 -4.33 -9.40
C ALA A 53 -8.99 -3.39 -9.12
N VAL A 54 -8.98 -2.19 -9.72
CA VAL A 54 -7.97 -1.16 -9.45
C VAL A 54 -8.06 -0.68 -8.00
N GLY A 55 -9.27 -0.42 -7.49
CA GLY A 55 -9.48 -0.01 -6.10
C GLY A 55 -8.98 -1.04 -5.09
N GLU A 56 -9.16 -2.34 -5.36
CA GLU A 56 -8.60 -3.42 -4.54
C GLU A 56 -7.06 -3.38 -4.54
N ILE A 57 -6.42 -3.23 -5.70
CA ILE A 57 -4.96 -3.15 -5.83
C ILE A 57 -4.42 -1.96 -5.03
N VAL A 58 -4.97 -0.76 -5.23
CA VAL A 58 -4.53 0.45 -4.53
C VAL A 58 -4.70 0.32 -3.01
N GLN A 59 -5.82 -0.29 -2.57
CA GLN A 59 -6.07 -0.49 -1.15
C GLN A 59 -5.13 -1.53 -0.52
N MET A 60 -4.73 -2.57 -1.28
CA MET A 60 -3.72 -3.54 -0.87
C MET A 60 -2.35 -2.86 -0.69
N LEU A 61 -1.90 -2.13 -1.71
CA LEU A 61 -0.62 -1.44 -1.68
C LEU A 61 -0.53 -0.43 -0.53
N HIS A 62 -1.58 0.37 -0.33
CA HIS A 62 -1.60 1.34 0.75
C HIS A 62 -1.50 0.68 2.13
N ASN A 63 -2.26 -0.38 2.38
CA ASN A 63 -2.19 -1.04 3.69
C ASN A 63 -0.84 -1.74 3.89
N SER A 64 -0.26 -2.32 2.83
CA SER A 64 1.09 -2.88 2.89
C SER A 64 2.14 -1.82 3.22
N SER A 65 2.09 -0.65 2.58
CA SER A 65 3.04 0.42 2.87
C SER A 65 2.90 0.89 4.32
N LEU A 66 1.68 1.03 4.84
CA LEU A 66 1.46 1.43 6.24
C LEU A 66 2.08 0.45 7.25
N LEU A 67 2.06 -0.85 6.97
CA LEU A 67 2.69 -1.85 7.84
C LEU A 67 4.21 -1.67 7.89
N ILE A 68 4.82 -1.36 6.75
CA ILE A 68 6.26 -1.13 6.63
C ILE A 68 6.63 0.22 7.25
N ASP A 69 5.90 1.30 6.96
CA ASP A 69 6.10 2.63 7.55
C ASP A 69 6.06 2.57 9.09
N ASP A 70 5.05 1.88 9.66
CA ASP A 70 4.94 1.76 11.12
C ASP A 70 6.19 1.14 11.75
N ILE A 71 6.85 0.20 11.06
CA ILE A 71 8.12 -0.40 11.49
C ILE A 71 9.27 0.58 11.28
N GLN A 72 9.37 1.18 10.09
CA GLN A 72 10.46 2.09 9.72
C GLN A 72 10.50 3.34 10.61
N ASP A 73 9.36 3.78 11.11
CA ASP A 73 9.21 4.95 11.98
C ASP A 73 9.20 4.60 13.47
N ASN A 74 9.31 3.32 13.84
CA ASN A 74 9.13 2.83 15.21
C ASN A 74 7.82 3.33 15.84
N SER A 75 6.74 3.34 15.07
CA SER A 75 5.42 3.80 15.52
C SER A 75 4.87 2.89 16.61
N ILE A 76 4.17 3.47 17.59
CA ILE A 76 3.56 2.71 18.69
C ILE A 76 2.07 2.42 18.40
N LEU A 77 1.37 3.39 17.81
CA LEU A 77 -0.06 3.33 17.55
C LEU A 77 -0.36 3.72 16.10
N ARG A 78 -1.36 3.06 15.52
CA ARG A 78 -2.00 3.47 14.27
C ARG A 78 -3.49 3.60 14.47
N ARG A 79 -4.03 4.81 14.23
CA ARG A 79 -5.46 5.13 14.39
C ARG A 79 -6.02 4.74 15.78
N GLY A 80 -5.20 4.93 16.81
CA GLY A 80 -5.60 4.67 18.21
C GLY A 80 -5.48 3.21 18.67
N ILE A 81 -5.02 2.29 17.83
CA ILE A 81 -4.75 0.89 18.23
C ILE A 81 -3.26 0.55 18.07
N PRO A 82 -2.73 -0.48 18.76
CA PRO A 82 -1.34 -0.91 18.61
C PRO A 82 -1.01 -1.26 17.16
N VAL A 83 0.19 -0.91 16.70
CA VAL A 83 0.70 -1.27 15.37
C VAL A 83 0.84 -2.79 15.21
N ALA A 84 0.67 -3.31 13.99
CA ALA A 84 0.67 -4.76 13.74
C ALA A 84 1.97 -5.45 14.21
N HIS A 85 3.12 -4.80 14.05
CA HIS A 85 4.41 -5.37 14.43
C HIS A 85 4.60 -5.50 15.95
N SER A 86 3.83 -4.76 16.76
CA SER A 86 3.80 -4.92 18.22
C SER A 86 3.03 -6.17 18.67
N ILE A 87 2.12 -6.68 17.82
CA ILE A 87 1.28 -7.85 18.11
C ILE A 87 1.88 -9.11 17.50
N TYR A 88 2.25 -9.05 16.22
CA TYR A 88 2.69 -10.21 15.43
C TYR A 88 4.21 -10.29 15.26
N GLY A 89 4.94 -9.28 15.74
CA GLY A 89 6.38 -9.13 15.54
C GLY A 89 6.75 -8.49 14.21
N VAL A 90 7.95 -7.90 14.20
CA VAL A 90 8.54 -7.21 13.04
C VAL A 90 8.66 -8.15 11.84
N ALA A 91 9.25 -9.34 12.03
CA ALA A 91 9.51 -10.29 10.95
C ALA A 91 8.23 -10.74 10.21
N SER A 92 7.21 -11.14 10.97
CA SER A 92 5.90 -11.53 10.42
C SER A 92 5.24 -10.38 9.66
N THR A 93 5.33 -9.16 10.20
CA THR A 93 4.69 -7.98 9.61
C THR A 93 5.37 -7.57 8.30
N ILE A 94 6.70 -7.58 8.24
CA ILE A 94 7.46 -7.34 6.99
C ILE A 94 7.08 -8.39 5.95
N ASN A 95 7.07 -9.67 6.34
CA ASN A 95 6.73 -10.76 5.41
C ASN A 95 5.31 -10.58 4.85
N ALA A 96 4.32 -10.33 5.71
CA ALA A 96 2.93 -10.11 5.31
C ALA A 96 2.78 -8.92 4.35
N ALA A 97 3.42 -7.80 4.66
CA ALA A 97 3.34 -6.59 3.84
C ALA A 97 3.93 -6.82 2.44
N ASN A 98 5.13 -7.41 2.37
CA ASN A 98 5.81 -7.75 1.11
C ASN A 98 5.03 -8.78 0.30
N TYR A 99 4.47 -9.79 0.97
CA TYR A 99 3.64 -10.78 0.30
C TYR A 99 2.44 -10.12 -0.38
N VAL A 100 1.73 -9.22 0.31
CA VAL A 100 0.59 -8.49 -0.27
C VAL A 100 1.00 -7.58 -1.44
N LEU A 101 2.20 -6.97 -1.43
CA LEU A 101 2.72 -6.26 -2.60
C LEU A 101 2.79 -7.21 -3.82
N ILE A 102 3.26 -8.44 -3.64
CA ILE A 102 3.34 -9.41 -4.73
C ILE A 102 1.94 -9.86 -5.20
N ILE A 103 0.99 -10.02 -4.27
CA ILE A 103 -0.41 -10.34 -4.65
C ILE A 103 -1.05 -9.18 -5.42
N ALA A 104 -0.75 -7.93 -5.05
CA ALA A 104 -1.23 -6.75 -5.77
C ALA A 104 -0.67 -6.71 -7.20
N LEU A 105 0.58 -7.11 -7.40
CA LEU A 105 1.18 -7.30 -8.72
C LEU A 105 0.47 -8.41 -9.51
N GLU A 106 0.18 -9.56 -8.89
CA GLU A 106 -0.59 -10.65 -9.52
C GLU A 106 -1.97 -10.15 -9.99
N LYS A 107 -2.66 -9.37 -9.18
CA LYS A 107 -3.94 -8.74 -9.53
C LYS A 107 -3.81 -7.71 -10.65
N SER A 108 -2.72 -6.94 -10.68
CA SER A 108 -2.46 -5.97 -11.76
C SER A 108 -2.28 -6.68 -13.11
N LEU A 109 -1.57 -7.82 -13.14
CA LEU A 109 -1.45 -8.66 -14.33
C LEU A 109 -2.81 -9.17 -14.84
N GLN A 110 -3.75 -9.44 -13.92
CA GLN A 110 -5.09 -9.91 -14.25
C GLN A 110 -6.00 -8.84 -14.86
N LEU A 111 -5.64 -7.55 -14.80
CA LEU A 111 -6.39 -6.49 -15.47
C LEU A 111 -6.38 -6.65 -17.01
N GLY A 112 -5.46 -7.44 -17.55
CA GLY A 112 -5.37 -7.74 -18.98
C GLY A 112 -4.99 -6.53 -19.84
N HIS A 113 -4.46 -5.47 -19.23
CA HIS A 113 -4.02 -4.25 -19.91
C HIS A 113 -2.49 -4.21 -19.98
N PRO A 114 -1.88 -4.01 -21.15
CA PRO A 114 -0.42 -4.10 -21.32
C PRO A 114 0.36 -3.11 -20.45
N MET A 115 -0.23 -1.95 -20.15
CA MET A 115 0.40 -0.93 -19.31
C MET A 115 0.17 -1.13 -17.80
N ALA A 116 -0.70 -2.05 -17.37
CA ALA A 116 -1.05 -2.17 -15.94
C ALA A 116 0.18 -2.48 -15.07
N THR A 117 0.99 -3.45 -15.49
CA THR A 117 2.23 -3.83 -14.80
C THR A 117 3.29 -2.74 -14.87
N ALA A 118 3.39 -2.03 -16.00
CA ALA A 118 4.35 -0.94 -16.16
C ALA A 118 4.03 0.21 -15.19
N VAL A 119 2.78 0.67 -15.17
CA VAL A 119 2.30 1.71 -14.24
C VAL A 119 2.48 1.24 -12.80
N TYR A 120 2.07 0.01 -12.47
CA TYR A 120 2.26 -0.55 -11.12
C TYR A 120 3.73 -0.47 -10.67
N THR A 121 4.66 -0.88 -11.53
CA THR A 121 6.08 -0.92 -11.21
C THR A 121 6.67 0.48 -11.06
N GLU A 122 6.35 1.37 -11.99
CA GLU A 122 6.79 2.78 -11.94
C GLU A 122 6.30 3.47 -10.66
N GLN A 123 5.02 3.33 -10.33
CA GLN A 123 4.44 3.91 -9.13
C GLN A 123 5.07 3.35 -7.85
N LEU A 124 5.34 2.04 -7.80
CA LEU A 124 6.00 1.42 -6.64
C LEU A 124 7.47 1.87 -6.50
N LEU A 125 8.17 2.09 -7.62
CA LEU A 125 9.53 2.63 -7.62
C LEU A 125 9.57 4.07 -7.10
N GLU A 126 8.66 4.94 -7.57
CA GLU A 126 8.57 6.32 -7.07
C GLU A 126 8.26 6.36 -5.58
N LEU A 127 7.37 5.50 -5.10
CA LEU A 127 7.08 5.38 -3.67
C LEU A 127 8.34 5.07 -2.86
N HIS A 128 9.12 4.07 -3.28
CA HIS A 128 10.34 3.70 -2.57
C HIS A 128 11.43 4.77 -2.67
N ARG A 129 11.51 5.51 -3.78
CA ARG A 129 12.41 6.66 -3.91
C ARG A 129 12.04 7.76 -2.91
N GLY A 130 10.76 8.09 -2.80
CA GLY A 130 10.26 9.09 -1.84
C GLY A 130 10.54 8.67 -0.40
N GLN A 131 10.11 7.46 -0.03
CA GLN A 131 10.32 6.90 1.32
C GLN A 131 11.80 6.78 1.68
N GLY A 132 12.63 6.32 0.74
CA GLY A 132 14.07 6.19 0.94
C GLY A 132 14.75 7.53 1.22
N MET A 133 14.33 8.60 0.53
CA MET A 133 14.86 9.94 0.79
C MET A 133 14.41 10.50 2.14
N GLU A 134 13.15 10.27 2.53
CA GLU A 134 12.65 10.66 3.86
C GLU A 134 13.46 9.99 4.98
N ILE A 135 13.69 8.68 4.87
CA ILE A 135 14.52 7.90 5.81
C ILE A 135 15.96 8.42 5.81
N TYR A 136 16.55 8.66 4.64
CA TYR A 136 17.93 9.15 4.53
C TYR A 136 18.10 10.49 5.25
N TRP A 137 17.21 11.46 5.01
CA TRP A 137 17.26 12.76 5.67
C TRP A 137 17.13 12.64 7.18
N ARG A 138 16.19 11.82 7.65
CA ARG A 138 15.95 11.56 9.08
C ARG A 138 17.17 10.95 9.75
N ASP A 139 17.74 9.89 9.17
CA ASP A 139 18.82 9.11 9.80
C ASP A 139 20.19 9.80 9.68
N ASN A 140 20.35 10.74 8.74
CA ASN A 140 21.56 11.56 8.57
C ASN A 140 21.41 12.99 9.10
N PHE A 141 20.32 13.32 9.80
CA PHE A 141 20.05 14.64 10.39
C PHE A 141 20.13 15.79 9.37
N GLN A 142 19.74 15.53 8.13
CA GLN A 142 19.77 16.51 7.05
C GLN A 142 18.38 17.11 6.87
N CYS A 143 18.26 18.44 7.02
CA CYS A 143 17.02 19.15 6.73
C CYS A 143 16.92 19.43 5.23
N PRO A 144 15.88 18.93 4.52
CA PRO A 144 15.67 19.26 3.12
C PRO A 144 15.18 20.70 2.96
N SER A 145 15.37 21.26 1.77
CA SER A 145 14.66 22.46 1.34
C SER A 145 13.15 22.18 1.20
N GLU A 146 12.34 23.25 1.19
CA GLU A 146 10.89 23.13 0.99
C GLU A 146 10.55 22.48 -0.36
N GLU A 147 11.33 22.77 -1.41
CA GLU A 147 11.13 22.19 -2.74
C GLU A 147 11.41 20.67 -2.75
N GLU A 148 12.53 20.25 -2.16
CA GLU A 148 12.87 18.83 -2.02
C GLU A 148 11.81 18.08 -1.19
N TYR A 149 11.31 18.69 -0.12
CA TYR A 149 10.26 18.09 0.70
C TYR A 149 8.93 17.94 -0.06
N LYS A 150 8.56 18.93 -0.87
CA LYS A 150 7.37 18.86 -1.73
C LYS A 150 7.50 17.73 -2.77
N GLU A 151 8.64 17.65 -3.45
CA GLU A 151 8.88 16.60 -4.44
C GLU A 151 8.85 15.21 -3.80
N MET A 152 9.50 15.03 -2.66
CA MET A 152 9.46 13.77 -1.91
C MET A 152 8.03 13.39 -1.54
N THR A 153 7.25 14.35 -1.04
CA THR A 153 5.85 14.12 -0.62
C THR A 153 4.97 13.66 -1.79
N ILE A 154 5.19 14.21 -2.99
CA ILE A 154 4.48 13.77 -4.21
C ILE A 154 4.83 12.31 -4.49
N LYS A 155 6.12 11.94 -4.44
CA LYS A 155 6.57 10.58 -4.73
C LYS A 155 6.08 9.55 -3.70
N SER A 156 6.18 9.85 -2.40
CA SER A 156 5.82 8.92 -1.32
C SER A 156 4.32 8.79 -1.08
N LYS A 157 3.53 9.86 -1.29
CA LYS A 157 2.11 9.90 -0.89
C LYS A 157 1.12 9.99 -2.06
N ALA A 158 1.50 10.54 -3.22
CA ALA A 158 0.58 10.68 -4.35
C ALA A 158 0.34 9.37 -5.13
N CYS A 159 1.28 8.42 -5.06
CA CYS A 159 1.22 7.09 -5.67
C CYS A 159 -0.06 6.30 -5.33
N PHE A 160 -0.72 6.61 -4.21
CA PHE A 160 -1.96 5.93 -3.77
C PHE A 160 -3.23 6.77 -3.89
N VAL A 161 -3.20 7.93 -4.55
CA VAL A 161 -4.36 8.81 -4.67
C VAL A 161 -5.24 8.40 -5.87
N LEU A 162 -4.72 7.59 -6.78
CA LEU A 162 -5.37 7.10 -8.01
C LEU A 162 -5.00 5.64 -8.28
#